data_AF-A0A7S1TYV8-F1
#
_entry.id   AF-A0A7S1TYV8-F1
#
_cell.length_a   1.000
_cell.length_b   1.000
_cell.length_c   1.000
_cell.angle_alpha   90.00
_cell.angle_beta   90.00
_cell.angle_gamma   90.00
#
_symmetry.space_group_name_H-M   'P 1'
#
loop_
_entity.id
_entity.type
_entity.pdbx_description
1 polymer ?
#
loop_
_entity_poly.entity_id
_entity_poly.type
_entity_poly.pdbx_seq_one_letter_code
_entity_poly.pdbx_strand_id
1 'polypeptide(L)'
;AYYTQTPRVRRQFSNGDGAAPPQEALFGDVAVRYLIIDGYAKEARQGLEDAGASTAGALYDGMLRRSTPGAVETEIVYPADADFEMPTVEDLAGNYDGVAWTGCSLTVHHHDDERVQKQVQLAQRS
;
A
#
# COMPACT_ATOMS: atom_id res chain seq x y z
N ALA A 1 24.13 15.76 -13.90
CA ALA A 1 23.03 14.84 -14.27
C ALA A 1 21.74 15.63 -14.14
N TYR A 2 20.97 15.76 -15.23
CA TYR A 2 19.76 16.58 -15.27
C TYR A 2 18.65 15.86 -14.51
N TYR A 3 18.15 16.51 -13.45
CA TYR A 3 17.00 16.05 -12.67
C TYR A 3 15.73 16.46 -13.42
N THR A 4 15.06 15.51 -14.09
CA THR A 4 13.75 15.75 -14.68
C THR A 4 12.71 15.70 -13.56
N GLN A 5 12.28 16.87 -13.07
CA GLN A 5 11.09 16.98 -12.25
C GLN A 5 9.87 16.54 -13.07
N THR A 6 9.27 15.41 -12.72
CA THR A 6 7.95 15.03 -13.22
C THR A 6 6.94 16.09 -12.73
N PRO A 7 6.14 16.71 -13.61
CA PRO A 7 5.22 17.75 -13.18
C PRO A 7 4.10 17.15 -12.33
N ARG A 8 4.02 17.54 -11.05
CA ARG A 8 2.85 17.26 -10.22
C ARG A 8 1.67 18.06 -10.77
N VAL A 9 0.74 17.36 -11.42
CA VAL A 9 -0.52 17.95 -11.89
C VAL A 9 -1.33 18.35 -10.66
N ARG A 10 -1.26 19.62 -10.27
CA ARG A 10 -2.12 20.20 -9.24
C ARG A 10 -3.47 20.46 -9.89
N ARG A 11 -4.43 19.53 -9.76
CA ARG A 11 -5.81 19.79 -10.22
C ARG A 11 -6.43 20.86 -9.32
N GLN A 12 -6.51 22.09 -9.82
CA GLN A 12 -7.43 23.08 -9.28
C GLN A 12 -8.84 22.62 -9.60
N PHE A 13 -9.66 22.41 -8.58
CA PHE A 13 -11.10 22.26 -8.76
C PHE A 13 -11.68 23.66 -8.97
N SER A 14 -11.97 24.04 -10.21
CA SER A 14 -12.88 25.15 -10.47
C SER A 14 -14.31 24.61 -10.54
N ASN A 15 -15.18 25.11 -9.68
CA ASN A 15 -16.61 24.85 -9.78
C ASN A 15 -17.16 25.60 -11.00
N GLY A 16 -17.54 24.86 -12.05
CA GLY A 16 -18.19 25.41 -13.24
C GLY A 16 -18.95 24.31 -13.97
N ASP A 17 -20.24 24.56 -14.23
CA ASP A 17 -21.27 23.68 -14.77
C ASP A 17 -21.02 23.19 -16.21
N GLY A 18 -19.97 22.38 -16.40
CA GLY A 18 -19.75 21.61 -17.63
C GLY A 18 -19.94 20.13 -17.34
N ALA A 19 -20.79 19.45 -18.11
CA ALA A 19 -21.01 18.01 -18.00
C ALA A 19 -19.67 17.27 -17.88
N ALA A 20 -19.54 16.47 -16.80
CA ALA A 20 -18.31 15.73 -16.54
C ALA A 20 -17.99 14.84 -17.75
N PRO A 21 -16.76 14.89 -18.28
CA PRO A 21 -16.36 13.95 -19.32
C PRO A 21 -16.54 12.52 -18.80
N PRO A 22 -16.87 11.55 -19.68
CA PRO A 22 -16.97 10.15 -19.29
C PRO A 22 -15.69 9.75 -18.53
N GLN A 23 -15.88 9.18 -17.34
CA GLN A 23 -14.83 8.91 -16.36
C GLN A 23 -13.71 7.99 -16.90
N GLU A 24 -13.97 7.33 -18.03
CA GLU A 24 -13.08 6.41 -18.73
C GLU A 24 -11.85 7.09 -19.38
N ALA A 25 -11.89 8.40 -19.67
CA ALA A 25 -10.86 9.07 -20.46
C ALA A 25 -9.77 9.83 -19.65
N LEU A 26 -9.76 9.72 -18.31
CA LEU A 26 -8.91 10.56 -17.45
C LEU A 26 -7.79 9.82 -16.71
N PHE A 27 -7.70 8.50 -16.86
CA PHE A 27 -6.65 7.68 -16.27
C PHE A 27 -5.77 7.21 -17.42
N GLY A 28 -4.53 7.70 -17.49
CA GLY A 28 -3.60 7.27 -18.53
C GLY A 28 -3.35 5.76 -18.47
N ASP A 29 -2.81 5.19 -19.55
CA ASP A 29 -2.50 3.75 -19.70
C ASP A 29 -1.48 3.18 -18.68
N VAL A 30 -1.12 3.94 -17.64
CA VAL A 30 -0.16 3.53 -16.61
C VAL A 30 -0.94 2.94 -15.44
N ALA A 31 -0.65 1.68 -15.11
CA ALA A 31 -1.23 1.01 -13.95
C ALA A 31 -0.84 1.72 -12.65
N VAL A 32 -1.80 1.91 -11.75
CA VAL A 32 -1.55 2.43 -10.40
C VAL A 32 -0.92 1.32 -9.56
N ARG A 33 0.23 1.61 -8.96
CA ARG A 33 0.98 0.66 -8.13
C ARG A 33 0.78 0.92 -6.65
N TYR A 34 0.30 -0.08 -5.92
CA TYR A 34 0.16 -0.02 -4.47
C TYR A 34 1.12 -0.98 -3.75
N LEU A 35 1.74 -0.48 -2.67
CA LEU A 35 2.36 -1.34 -1.67
C LEU A 35 1.35 -1.63 -0.56
N ILE A 36 1.14 -2.89 -0.23
CA ILE A 36 0.27 -3.34 0.84
C ILE A 36 1.12 -3.91 1.96
N ILE A 37 0.99 -3.35 3.15
CA ILE A 37 1.71 -3.79 4.34
C ILE A 37 0.75 -4.62 5.20
N ASP A 38 0.93 -5.94 5.20
CA ASP A 38 0.17 -6.86 6.05
C ASP A 38 0.88 -7.04 7.40
N GLY A 39 0.35 -6.38 8.44
CA GLY A 39 0.99 -6.30 9.75
C GLY A 39 0.78 -7.54 10.62
N TYR A 40 -0.04 -8.50 10.20
CA TYR A 40 -0.24 -9.74 10.96
C TYR A 40 1.04 -10.58 10.97
N ALA A 41 1.35 -11.21 12.10
CA ALA A 41 2.39 -12.23 12.15
C ALA A 41 1.97 -13.46 11.33
N LYS A 42 2.97 -14.18 10.80
CA LYS A 42 2.76 -15.38 9.98
C LYS A 42 1.79 -16.39 10.60
N GLU A 43 1.93 -16.65 11.91
CA GLU A 43 1.08 -17.61 12.63
C GLU A 43 -0.38 -17.15 12.67
N ALA A 44 -0.61 -15.85 12.82
CA ALA A 44 -1.96 -15.30 12.84
C ALA A 44 -2.60 -15.33 11.44
N ARG A 45 -1.82 -15.07 10.38
CA ARG A 45 -2.30 -15.24 8.99
C ARG A 45 -2.65 -16.69 8.69
N GLN A 46 -1.79 -17.64 9.08
CA GLN A 46 -2.07 -19.07 8.94
C GLN A 46 -3.34 -19.47 9.69
N GLY A 47 -3.55 -18.96 10.91
CA GLY A 47 -4.78 -19.21 11.67
C GLY A 47 -6.05 -18.68 10.99
N LEU A 48 -5.97 -17.56 10.26
CA LEU A 48 -7.08 -17.06 9.44
C LEU A 48 -7.35 -18.00 8.27
N GLU A 49 -6.31 -18.40 7.55
CA GLU A 49 -6.41 -19.28 6.38
C GLU A 49 -6.96 -20.66 6.76
N ASP A 50 -6.46 -21.26 7.85
CA ASP A 50 -6.92 -22.55 8.39
C ASP A 50 -8.40 -22.49 8.81
N ALA A 51 -8.88 -21.33 9.24
CA ALA A 51 -10.28 -21.08 9.56
C ALA A 51 -11.15 -20.76 8.33
N GLY A 52 -10.58 -20.75 7.12
CA GLY A 52 -11.27 -20.42 5.87
C GLY A 52 -11.51 -18.92 5.67
N ALA A 53 -10.83 -18.06 6.41
CA ALA A 53 -10.88 -16.61 6.26
C ALA A 53 -9.77 -16.11 5.33
N SER A 54 -9.99 -14.95 4.69
CA SER A 54 -8.95 -14.27 3.91
C SER A 54 -7.98 -13.51 4.82
N THR A 55 -6.72 -13.40 4.41
CA THR A 55 -5.74 -12.52 5.07
C THR A 55 -6.09 -11.05 4.84
N ALA A 56 -5.63 -10.18 5.75
CA ALA A 56 -5.88 -8.74 5.64
C ALA A 56 -5.29 -8.15 4.35
N GLY A 57 -4.08 -8.57 3.97
CA GLY A 57 -3.44 -8.18 2.72
C GLY A 57 -4.28 -8.52 1.48
N ALA A 58 -4.84 -9.74 1.42
CA ALA A 58 -5.71 -10.15 0.31
C ALA A 58 -7.02 -9.35 0.24
N LEU A 59 -7.60 -9.00 1.40
CA LEU A 59 -8.78 -8.14 1.45
C LEU A 59 -8.49 -6.72 0.93
N TYR A 60 -7.32 -6.16 1.29
CA TYR A 60 -6.88 -4.85 0.82
C TYR A 60 -6.56 -4.86 -0.69
N ASP A 61 -5.89 -5.89 -1.20
CA ASP A 61 -5.65 -6.07 -2.64
C ASP A 61 -6.96 -6.07 -3.43
N GLY A 62 -7.91 -6.92 -3.02
CA GLY A 62 -9.21 -6.99 -3.66
C GLY A 62 -9.98 -5.67 -3.58
N MET A 63 -9.91 -4.96 -2.44
CA MET A 63 -10.54 -3.65 -2.28
C MET A 63 -9.94 -2.60 -3.22
N LEU A 64 -8.61 -2.51 -3.30
CA LEU A 64 -7.91 -1.53 -4.14
C LEU A 64 -8.21 -1.75 -5.62
N ARG A 65 -8.15 -3.01 -6.09
CA ARG A 65 -8.49 -3.37 -7.48
C ARG A 65 -9.93 -3.02 -7.86
N ARG A 66 -10.87 -3.11 -6.91
CA ARG A 66 -12.27 -2.73 -7.15
C ARG A 66 -12.52 -1.23 -7.08
N SER A 67 -11.73 -0.51 -6.29
CA SER A 67 -11.99 0.90 -5.96
C SER A 67 -11.20 1.86 -6.83
N THR A 68 -10.08 1.42 -7.41
CA THR A 68 -9.22 2.23 -8.25
C THR A 68 -9.64 2.09 -9.72
N PRO A 69 -9.98 3.20 -10.39
CA PRO A 69 -10.24 3.18 -11.83
C PRO A 69 -8.97 2.81 -12.62
N GLY A 70 -9.11 1.93 -13.60
CA GLY A 70 -8.02 1.54 -14.50
C GLY A 70 -7.22 0.31 -14.02
N ALA A 71 -6.03 0.14 -14.58
CA ALA A 71 -5.16 -0.98 -14.24
C ALA A 71 -4.50 -0.78 -12.86
N VAL A 72 -4.42 -1.86 -12.08
CA VAL A 72 -3.86 -1.85 -10.72
C VAL A 72 -2.83 -2.95 -10.57
N GLU A 73 -1.66 -2.59 -10.06
CA GLU A 73 -0.62 -3.49 -9.60
C GLU A 73 -0.48 -3.37 -8.08
N THR A 74 -0.21 -4.49 -7.43
CA THR A 74 -0.12 -4.56 -5.96
C THR A 74 1.05 -5.45 -5.56
N GLU A 75 1.80 -5.02 -4.57
CA GLU A 75 2.80 -5.84 -3.88
C GLU A 75 2.42 -5.94 -2.41
N ILE A 76 2.45 -7.16 -1.84
CA ILE A 76 2.13 -7.39 -0.43
C ILE A 76 3.43 -7.77 0.29
N VAL A 77 3.73 -7.05 1.38
CA VAL A 77 4.88 -7.32 2.26
C VAL A 77 4.43 -7.64 3.68
N TYR A 78 5.25 -8.41 4.40
CA TYR A 78 4.92 -8.99 5.70
C TYR A 78 5.95 -8.61 6.78
N PRO A 79 5.96 -7.37 7.30
CA PRO A 79 7.00 -6.88 8.21
C PRO A 79 7.08 -7.63 9.55
N ALA A 80 6.04 -8.37 9.92
CA ALA A 80 6.02 -9.18 11.13
C ALA A 80 6.66 -10.57 10.95
N ASP A 81 7.09 -10.93 9.74
CA ASP A 81 7.77 -12.19 9.48
C ASP A 81 9.25 -12.10 9.87
N ALA A 82 9.82 -13.22 10.30
CA ALA A 82 11.19 -13.27 10.79
C ALA A 82 12.22 -12.94 9.69
N ASP A 83 11.97 -13.46 8.50
CA ASP A 83 12.75 -13.28 7.26
C ASP A 83 12.44 -11.99 6.50
N PHE A 84 11.58 -11.12 7.03
CA PHE A 84 11.35 -9.81 6.42
C PHE A 84 12.61 -8.95 6.46
N GLU A 85 13.10 -8.61 5.26
CA GLU A 85 14.18 -7.67 5.03
C GLU A 85 13.62 -6.25 4.88
N MET A 86 14.19 -5.32 5.63
CA MET A 86 13.73 -3.94 5.62
C MET A 86 14.10 -3.26 4.29
N PRO A 87 13.13 -2.73 3.52
CA PRO A 87 13.42 -2.02 2.30
C PRO A 87 14.23 -0.74 2.57
N THR A 88 15.05 -0.37 1.61
CA THR A 88 15.73 0.93 1.59
C THR A 88 14.73 2.04 1.23
N VAL A 89 15.12 3.30 1.48
CA VAL A 89 14.27 4.44 1.07
C VAL A 89 14.14 4.48 -0.45
N GLU A 90 15.18 4.08 -1.16
CA GLU A 90 15.22 3.98 -2.62
C GLU A 90 14.28 2.89 -3.15
N ASP A 91 14.11 1.78 -2.41
CA ASP A 91 13.16 0.72 -2.77
C ASP A 91 11.70 1.18 -2.63
N LEU A 92 11.42 2.15 -1.77
CA LEU A 92 10.07 2.69 -1.57
C LEU A 92 9.79 3.92 -2.43
N ALA A 93 10.77 4.82 -2.55
CA ALA A 93 10.61 6.12 -3.17
C ALA A 93 10.42 6.01 -4.69
N GLY A 94 9.23 6.39 -5.17
CA GLY A 94 8.91 6.46 -6.60
C GLY A 94 8.53 5.12 -7.25
N ASN A 95 8.53 4.02 -6.49
CA ASN A 95 8.10 2.71 -6.98
C ASN A 95 6.60 2.45 -6.83
N TYR A 96 5.94 3.19 -5.92
CA TYR A 96 4.52 3.05 -5.61
C TYR A 96 3.80 4.39 -5.64
N ASP A 97 2.56 4.39 -6.12
CA ASP A 97 1.65 5.53 -6.12
C ASP A 97 0.89 5.67 -4.80
N GLY A 98 0.83 4.59 -4.01
CA GLY A 98 0.21 4.61 -2.69
C GLY A 98 0.61 3.43 -1.81
N VAL A 99 0.45 3.61 -0.50
CA VAL A 99 0.68 2.58 0.52
C VAL A 99 -0.62 2.30 1.26
N ALA A 100 -0.98 1.03 1.39
CA ALA A 100 -2.11 0.58 2.17
C ALA A 100 -1.63 -0.29 3.33
N TRP A 101 -1.79 0.19 4.56
CA TRP A 101 -1.33 -0.51 5.76
C TRP A 101 -2.52 -1.10 6.51
N THR A 102 -2.49 -2.41 6.73
CA THR A 102 -3.51 -3.13 7.49
C THR A 102 -3.37 -2.91 9.01
N GLY A 103 -4.45 -3.11 9.76
CA GLY A 103 -4.33 -3.34 11.21
C GLY A 103 -3.75 -4.73 11.50
N CYS A 104 -3.34 -4.97 12.74
CA CYS A 104 -2.94 -6.31 13.21
C CYS A 104 -3.26 -6.49 14.70
N SER A 105 -3.05 -7.70 15.23
CA SER A 105 -3.24 -8.03 16.64
C SER A 105 -2.03 -7.67 17.54
N LEU A 106 -1.04 -6.96 17.00
CA LEU A 106 0.11 -6.46 17.76
C LEU A 106 -0.20 -5.11 18.40
N THR A 107 0.58 -4.74 19.41
CA THR A 107 0.44 -3.44 20.10
C THR A 107 1.75 -2.67 20.04
N VAL A 108 1.64 -1.37 19.70
CA VAL A 108 2.79 -0.45 19.64
C VAL A 108 3.45 -0.23 21.00
N HIS A 109 2.77 -0.61 22.09
CA HIS A 109 3.27 -0.47 23.46
C HIS A 109 4.27 -1.56 23.87
N HIS A 110 4.39 -2.66 23.10
CA HIS A 110 5.39 -3.69 23.33
C HIS A 110 6.68 -3.34 22.57
N HIS A 111 7.53 -2.53 23.20
CA HIS A 111 8.75 -1.99 22.59
C HIS A 111 9.84 -3.04 22.33
N ASP A 112 9.72 -4.20 22.97
CA ASP A 112 10.60 -5.36 22.95
C ASP A 112 10.16 -6.43 21.93
N ASP A 113 9.01 -6.26 21.29
CA ASP A 113 8.58 -7.13 20.19
C ASP A 113 9.19 -6.68 18.85
N GLU A 114 10.10 -7.50 18.30
CA GLU A 114 10.79 -7.20 17.04
C GLU A 114 9.82 -6.94 15.87
N ARG A 115 8.65 -7.60 15.85
CA ARG A 115 7.63 -7.41 14.80
C ARG A 115 7.03 -6.02 14.86
N VAL A 116 6.87 -5.48 16.08
CA VAL A 116 6.42 -4.10 16.30
C VAL A 116 7.52 -3.13 15.89
N GLN A 117 8.77 -3.40 16.29
CA GLN A 117 9.91 -2.53 15.93
C GLN A 117 10.13 -2.46 14.42
N LYS A 118 10.05 -3.58 13.70
CA LYS A 118 10.13 -3.61 12.22
C LYS A 118 9.02 -2.75 11.61
N GLN A 119 7.79 -2.84 12.09
CA GLN A 119 6.68 -2.02 11.57
C GLN A 119 6.87 -0.52 11.86
N VAL A 120 7.31 -0.15 13.06
CA VAL A 120 7.60 1.26 13.40
C VAL A 120 8.73 1.81 12.53
N GLN A 121 9.80 1.04 12.31
CA GLN A 121 10.93 1.43 11.47
C GLN A 121 10.52 1.58 10.00
N LEU A 122 9.67 0.69 9.48
CA LEU A 122 9.14 0.79 8.12
C LEU A 122 8.30 2.07 7.94
N ALA A 123 7.45 2.40 8.92
CA ALA A 123 6.59 3.59 8.87
C ALA A 123 7.39 4.91 8.85
N GLN A 124 8.60 4.91 9.42
CA GLN A 124 9.48 6.09 9.39
C GLN A 124 10.15 6.30 8.02
N ARG A 125 10.10 5.30 7.13
CA ARG A 125 10.72 5.32 5.79
C ARG A 125 9.72 5.50 4.65
N SER A 126 8.43 5.30 4.93
CA SER A 126 7.32 5.33 3.96
C SER A 126 6.70 6.70 3.79
#